data_AF-A0A7Y2EXP5-F1
#
_entry.id   AF-A0A7Y2EXP5-F1
#
_cell.length_a   1.000
_cell.length_b   1.000
_cell.length_c   1.000
_cell.angle_alpha   90.00
_cell.angle_beta   90.00
_cell.angle_gamma   90.00
#
_symmetry.space_group_name_H-M   'P 1'
#
loop_
_entity.id
_entity.type
_entity.pdbx_description
1 polymer ?
#
loop_
_entity_poly.entity_id
_entity_poly.type
_entity_poly.pdbx_seq_one_letter_code
_entity_poly.pdbx_strand_id
1 'polypeptide(L)'
;MSHAAADHYRRRARRLRSLALRIEHSFAMQLDSFAGDDTWRGRRPGLCRTTLRSNQRQLHHAADQLRWQAFLFDRRADQLDAAAALAARF
;
A
#
# COMPACT_ATOMS: atom_id res chain seq x y z
N MET A 1 -5.40 -27.69 10.49
CA MET A 1 -6.14 -26.41 10.47
C MET A 1 -5.24 -25.17 10.36
N SER A 2 -4.09 -25.11 11.04
CA SER A 2 -3.22 -23.91 11.07
C SER A 2 -2.71 -23.43 9.69
N HIS A 3 -2.35 -24.35 8.79
CA HIS A 3 -1.87 -23.99 7.45
C HIS A 3 -2.89 -23.21 6.60
N ALA A 4 -4.18 -23.54 6.69
CA ALA A 4 -5.23 -22.79 5.98
C ALA A 4 -5.38 -21.35 6.49
N ALA A 5 -5.14 -21.12 7.80
CA ALA A 5 -5.13 -19.80 8.40
C ALA A 5 -3.87 -19.00 7.99
N ALA A 6 -2.70 -19.64 7.98
CA ALA A 6 -1.46 -19.01 7.48
C ALA A 6 -1.59 -18.57 6.02
N ASP A 7 -2.17 -19.42 5.16
CA ASP A 7 -2.42 -19.10 3.76
C ASP A 7 -3.42 -17.96 3.57
N HIS A 8 -4.43 -17.86 4.44
CA HIS A 8 -5.34 -16.71 4.45
C HIS A 8 -4.58 -15.41 4.67
N TYR A 9 -3.71 -15.35 5.69
CA TYR A 9 -2.92 -14.15 5.99
C TYR A 9 -1.98 -13.79 4.83
N ARG A 10 -1.31 -14.77 4.21
CA ARG A 10 -0.47 -14.54 3.02
C ARG A 10 -1.26 -14.01 1.83
N ARG A 11 -2.46 -14.54 1.58
CA ARG A 11 -3.35 -13.99 0.53
C ARG A 11 -3.71 -12.54 0.81
N ARG A 12 -4.02 -12.20 2.06
CA ARG A 12 -4.37 -10.84 2.45
C ARG A 12 -3.17 -9.89 2.31
N ALA A 13 -1.98 -10.30 2.74
CA ALA A 13 -0.75 -9.54 2.58
C ALA A 13 -0.46 -9.22 1.09
N ARG A 14 -0.58 -10.21 0.20
CA ARG A 14 -0.44 -10.02 -1.25
C ARG A 14 -1.44 -9.01 -1.81
N ARG A 15 -2.70 -9.06 -1.35
CA ARG A 15 -3.73 -8.11 -1.77
C ARG A 15 -3.40 -6.67 -1.34
N LEU A 16 -2.91 -6.49 -0.11
CA LEU A 16 -2.50 -5.17 0.38
C LEU A 16 -1.32 -4.60 -0.41
N ARG A 17 -0.30 -5.42 -0.70
CA ARG A 17 0.83 -5.01 -1.55
C ARG A 17 0.39 -4.62 -2.96
N SER A 18 -0.52 -5.40 -3.55
CA SER A 18 -1.08 -5.08 -4.87
C SER A 18 -1.84 -3.75 -4.85
N LEU A 19 -2.59 -3.46 -3.79
CA LEU A 19 -3.27 -2.17 -3.64
C LEU A 19 -2.29 -1.01 -3.48
N ALA A 20 -1.23 -1.18 -2.67
CA ALA A 20 -0.18 -0.16 -2.52
C ALA A 20 0.50 0.16 -3.86
N LEU A 21 0.85 -0.87 -4.64
CA LEU A 21 1.42 -0.71 -5.98
C LEU A 21 0.46 0.04 -6.92
N ARG A 22 -0.84 -0.28 -6.88
CA ARG A 22 -1.84 0.41 -7.70
C ARG A 22 -1.98 1.88 -7.35
N ILE A 23 -1.84 2.25 -6.07
CA ILE A 23 -1.87 3.64 -5.63
C ILE A 23 -0.68 4.40 -6.21
N GLU A 24 0.52 3.84 -6.10
CA GLU A 24 1.74 4.49 -6.59
C GLU A 24 1.82 4.60 -8.10
N HIS A 25 1.26 3.62 -8.81
CA HIS A 25 1.19 3.65 -10.27
C HIS A 25 -0.07 4.36 -10.79
N SER A 26 -0.87 4.96 -9.91
CA SER A 26 -2.05 5.70 -10.34
C SER A 26 -1.67 6.97 -11.09
N PHE A 27 -2.50 7.38 -12.04
CA PHE A 27 -2.31 8.62 -12.78
C PHE A 27 -2.23 9.86 -11.87
N ALA A 28 -2.92 9.83 -10.72
CA ALA A 28 -2.88 10.90 -9.73
C ALA A 28 -1.46 11.17 -9.20
N MET A 29 -0.60 10.14 -9.14
CA MET A 29 0.81 10.27 -8.73
C MET A 29 1.68 10.92 -9.81
N GLN A 30 1.22 10.96 -11.05
CA GLN A 30 1.94 11.54 -12.19
C GLN A 30 1.43 12.94 -12.55
N LEU A 31 0.27 13.37 -12.02
CA LEU A 31 -0.33 14.67 -12.38
C LEU A 31 0.59 15.88 -12.20
N ASP A 32 1.54 15.85 -11.25
CA ASP A 32 2.46 16.97 -11.01
C ASP A 32 3.41 17.18 -12.20
N SER A 33 3.76 16.11 -12.94
CA SER A 33 4.59 16.23 -14.16
C SER A 33 3.87 16.90 -15.32
N PHE A 34 2.54 16.96 -15.27
CA PHE A 34 1.71 17.65 -16.27
C PHE A 34 1.25 19.04 -15.81
N ALA A 35 1.61 19.44 -14.58
CA ALA A 35 1.15 20.68 -13.95
C ALA A 35 2.11 21.87 -14.18
N GLY A 36 2.79 21.93 -15.33
CA GLY A 36 3.72 23.00 -15.70
C GLY A 36 3.06 24.38 -15.92
N ASP A 37 3.89 25.41 -16.09
CA ASP A 37 3.41 26.80 -16.25
C ASP A 37 2.62 26.98 -17.57
N ASP A 38 2.85 26.12 -18.55
CA ASP A 38 2.15 26.12 -19.83
C ASP A 38 0.73 25.53 -19.76
N THR A 39 0.49 24.57 -18.85
CA THR A 39 -0.76 23.80 -18.77
C THR A 39 -1.72 24.35 -17.73
N TRP A 40 -1.23 24.79 -16.57
CA TRP A 40 -2.09 25.24 -15.47
C TRP A 40 -2.25 26.76 -15.47
N ARG A 41 -3.06 27.26 -16.40
CA ARG A 41 -3.42 28.69 -16.51
C ARG A 41 -4.71 28.97 -15.72
N GLY A 42 -4.69 29.98 -14.83
CA GLY A 42 -5.88 30.36 -14.06
C GLY A 42 -5.58 31.25 -12.86
N ARG A 43 -6.60 31.55 -12.04
CA ARG A 43 -6.48 32.47 -10.90
C ARG A 43 -5.61 31.95 -9.76
N ARG A 44 -5.46 30.62 -9.60
CA ARG A 44 -4.78 30.01 -8.43
C ARG A 44 -4.00 28.71 -8.73
N PRO A 45 -3.12 28.66 -9.76
CA PRO A 45 -2.36 27.45 -10.08
C PRO A 45 -1.49 26.96 -8.92
N GLY A 46 -0.94 27.88 -8.11
CA GLY A 46 -0.18 27.53 -6.91
C GLY A 46 -0.99 26.78 -5.86
N LEU A 47 -2.26 27.14 -5.65
CA LEU A 47 -3.14 26.43 -4.72
C LEU A 47 -3.42 25.00 -5.21
N CYS A 48 -3.73 24.85 -6.50
CA CYS A 48 -3.94 23.54 -7.10
C CYS A 48 -2.70 22.64 -6.95
N ARG A 49 -1.49 23.18 -7.17
CA ARG A 49 -0.23 22.42 -7.04
C ARG A 49 -0.01 21.99 -5.59
N THR A 50 -0.23 22.89 -4.63
CA THR A 50 -0.12 22.58 -3.20
C THR A 50 -1.10 21.48 -2.79
N THR A 51 -2.37 21.57 -3.22
CA THR A 51 -3.38 20.55 -2.94
C THR A 51 -3.01 19.21 -3.56
N LEU A 52 -2.57 19.20 -4.82
CA LEU A 52 -2.13 17.99 -5.50
C LEU A 52 -0.98 17.31 -4.74
N ARG A 53 0.06 18.06 -4.38
CA ARG A 53 1.20 17.53 -3.61
C ARG A 53 0.79 17.01 -2.24
N SER A 54 -0.12 17.70 -1.56
CA SER A 54 -0.68 17.21 -0.29
C SER A 54 -1.39 15.87 -0.47
N ASN A 55 -2.23 15.75 -1.49
CA ASN A 55 -2.95 14.51 -1.78
C ASN A 55 -1.99 13.36 -2.16
N GLN A 56 -0.96 13.63 -2.98
CA GLN A 56 0.06 12.65 -3.33
C GLN A 56 0.85 12.17 -2.10
N ARG A 57 1.18 13.07 -1.16
CA ARG A 57 1.81 12.67 0.12
C ARG A 57 0.89 11.78 0.96
N GLN A 58 -0.40 12.09 1.01
CA GLN A 58 -1.38 11.25 1.70
C GLN A 58 -1.48 9.86 1.06
N LEU A 59 -1.46 9.78 -0.28
CA LEU A 59 -1.47 8.52 -1.01
C LEU A 59 -0.21 7.69 -0.77
N HIS A 60 0.98 8.31 -0.76
CA HIS A 60 2.22 7.62 -0.39
C HIS A 60 2.14 7.06 1.03
N HIS A 61 1.73 7.88 2.00
CA HIS A 61 1.55 7.43 3.37
C HIS A 61 0.56 6.25 3.46
N ALA A 62 -0.56 6.31 2.73
CA ALA A 62 -1.51 5.20 2.68
C ALA A 62 -0.89 3.93 2.07
N ALA A 63 -0.10 4.04 1.01
CA ALA A 63 0.62 2.91 0.42
C ALA A 63 1.62 2.27 1.42
N ASP A 64 2.33 3.09 2.19
CA ASP A 64 3.25 2.61 3.23
C ASP A 64 2.52 1.91 4.38
N GLN A 65 1.37 2.45 4.80
CA GLN A 65 0.51 1.78 5.80
C GLN A 65 0.03 0.41 5.31
N LEU A 66 -0.35 0.29 4.03
CA LEU A 66 -0.74 -1.00 3.43
C LEU A 66 0.43 -2.00 3.42
N ARG A 67 1.64 -1.56 3.10
CA ARG A 67 2.85 -2.40 3.14
C ARG A 67 3.18 -2.86 4.54
N TRP A 68 3.09 -1.96 5.51
CA TRP A 68 3.31 -2.27 6.92
C TRP A 68 2.33 -3.34 7.40
N GLN A 69 1.03 -3.18 7.10
CA GLN A 69 0.02 -4.17 7.44
C GLN A 69 0.24 -5.52 6.72
N ALA A 70 0.69 -5.50 5.47
CA ALA A 70 1.06 -6.73 4.76
C ALA A 70 2.22 -7.47 5.45
N PHE A 71 3.23 -6.73 5.90
CA PHE A 71 4.34 -7.30 6.68
C PHE A 71 3.85 -7.95 7.98
N LEU A 72 2.96 -7.29 8.73
CA LEU A 72 2.39 -7.87 9.95
C LEU A 72 1.62 -9.17 9.68
N PHE A 73 0.88 -9.25 8.57
CA PHE A 73 0.19 -10.48 8.19
C PHE A 73 1.14 -11.62 7.83
N ASP A 74 2.24 -11.35 7.13
CA ASP A 74 3.23 -12.40 6.85
C ASP A 74 3.86 -12.90 8.14
N ARG A 75 4.24 -12.00 9.07
CA ARG A 75 4.76 -12.38 10.39
C ARG A 75 3.78 -13.25 11.15
N ARG A 76 2.47 -12.96 11.05
CA ARG A 76 1.43 -13.78 11.68
C ARG A 76 1.30 -15.15 11.03
N ALA A 77 1.40 -15.24 9.70
CA ALA A 77 1.38 -16.50 8.98
C ALA A 77 2.56 -17.39 9.39
N ASP A 78 3.76 -16.82 9.49
CA ASP A 78 4.97 -17.55 9.90
C ASP A 78 4.86 -18.10 11.32
N GLN A 79 4.28 -17.32 12.25
CA GLN A 79 3.99 -17.78 13.61
C GLN A 79 3.02 -18.96 13.63
N LEU A 80 1.99 -18.94 12.79
CA LEU A 80 0.99 -20.01 12.72
C LEU A 80 1.58 -21.30 12.14
N ASP A 81 2.44 -21.20 11.13
CA ASP A 81 3.12 -22.37 10.58
C ASP A 81 4.14 -22.94 11.56
N ALA A 82 4.88 -22.10 12.28
CA ALA A 82 5.80 -22.55 13.32
C ALA A 82 5.07 -23.29 14.45
N ALA A 83 3.92 -22.77 14.91
CA ALA A 83 3.09 -23.42 15.90
C ALA A 83 2.51 -24.76 15.40
N ALA A 84 2.11 -24.82 14.13
CA ALA A 84 1.62 -26.05 13.51
C ALA A 84 2.71 -27.13 13.44
N ALA A 85 3.92 -26.75 13.05
CA ALA A 85 5.06 -27.64 12.96
C ALA A 85 5.48 -28.15 14.35
N LEU A 86 5.40 -27.31 15.39
CA LEU A 86 5.64 -27.74 16.76
C LEU A 86 4.57 -28.73 17.24
N ALA A 87 3.29 -28.44 16.98
CA ALA A 87 2.20 -29.32 17.37
C ALA A 87 2.24 -30.69 16.66
N ALA A 88 2.71 -30.75 15.42
CA ALA A 88 2.83 -32.00 14.66
C ALA A 88 4.03 -32.87 15.08
N ARG A 89 4.91 -32.37 15.95
CA ARG A 89 6.07 -33.12 16.50
C ARG A 89 5.74 -33.86 17.80
N PHE A 90 4.58 -33.58 18.39
CA PHE A 90 4.05 -34.25 19.59
C PHE A 90 2.86 -35.12 19.20
#